data_AF-A0A965GHI4-F1
#
_entry.id   AF-A0A965GHI4-F1
#
_cell.length_a   1.000
_cell.length_b   1.000
_cell.length_c   1.000
_cell.angle_alpha   90.00
_cell.angle_beta   90.00
_cell.angle_gamma   90.00
#
_symmetry.space_group_name_H-M   'P 1'
#
loop_
_entity.id
_entity.type
_entity.pdbx_description
1 polymer ?
#
loop_
_entity_poly.entity_id
_entity_poly.type
_entity_poly.pdbx_seq_one_letter_code
_entity_poly.pdbx_strand_id
1 'polypeptide(L)'
;MIAQLGHALDIEPVKLFQQAMHMASRHVLLVIDNSSATPLQIVKHANSNHTHIDIKLRKRNSRHYKPSDITDALYRQLQNLRDEISGKSLGLVFSETSSTMTKVDNPDAVVAFEHQWADIVNRAATSAGAHALFNICVYKISDLKSLKNPIATARELIEVHDEVWSYQDSRLTIGTDSEKQIVQQLSK
;
A
#
# COMPACT_ATOMS: atom_id res chain seq x y z
N MET A 1 26.35 -4.80 -11.65
CA MET A 1 26.24 -3.91 -10.47
C MET A 1 26.12 -4.70 -9.16
N ILE A 2 25.05 -5.48 -8.91
CA ILE A 2 24.92 -6.29 -7.66
C ILE A 2 26.02 -7.34 -7.50
N ALA A 3 26.46 -7.99 -8.58
CA ALA A 3 27.57 -8.96 -8.52
C ALA A 3 28.93 -8.32 -8.13
N GLN A 4 29.19 -7.09 -8.56
CA GLN A 4 30.41 -6.35 -8.21
C GLN A 4 30.37 -5.87 -6.75
N LEU A 5 29.19 -5.44 -6.28
CA LEU A 5 28.99 -5.06 -4.88
C LEU A 5 29.10 -6.27 -3.94
N GLY A 6 28.56 -7.43 -4.34
CA GLY A 6 28.67 -8.68 -3.57
C GLY A 6 30.12 -9.13 -3.43
N HIS A 7 30.91 -9.02 -4.50
CA HIS A 7 32.34 -9.34 -4.45
C HIS A 7 33.13 -8.37 -3.56
N ALA A 8 32.80 -7.08 -3.55
CA ALA A 8 33.45 -6.09 -2.69
C ALA A 8 33.09 -6.22 -1.20
N LEU A 9 31.93 -6.80 -0.88
CA LEU A 9 31.42 -6.97 0.49
C LEU A 9 31.63 -8.38 1.05
N ASP A 10 32.25 -9.29 0.28
CA ASP A 10 32.37 -10.72 0.60
C ASP A 10 31.01 -11.40 0.91
N ILE A 11 29.96 -10.97 0.19
CA ILE A 11 28.61 -11.53 0.29
C ILE A 11 28.26 -12.14 -1.06
N GLU A 12 27.80 -13.40 -1.05
CA GLU A 12 27.33 -14.06 -2.27
C GLU A 12 26.29 -13.18 -2.98
N PRO A 13 26.43 -12.90 -4.29
CA PRO A 13 25.54 -11.99 -5.01
C PRO A 13 24.05 -12.36 -4.90
N VAL A 14 23.73 -13.65 -4.79
CA VAL A 14 22.37 -14.14 -4.57
C VAL A 14 21.87 -13.78 -3.17
N LYS A 15 22.71 -13.88 -2.12
CA LYS A 15 22.37 -13.42 -0.77
C LYS A 15 22.26 -11.91 -0.70
N LEU A 16 23.14 -11.17 -1.37
CA LEU A 16 23.06 -9.71 -1.44
C LEU A 16 21.80 -9.27 -2.19
N PHE A 17 21.46 -9.95 -3.29
CA PHE A 17 20.21 -9.72 -4.01
C PHE A 17 19.00 -10.06 -3.16
N GLN A 18 18.99 -11.21 -2.47
CA GLN A 18 17.92 -11.59 -1.56
C GLN A 18 17.77 -10.60 -0.40
N GLN A 19 18.86 -10.12 0.18
CA GLN A 19 18.86 -9.09 1.22
C GLN A 19 18.34 -7.75 0.68
N ALA A 20 18.78 -7.34 -0.51
CA ALA A 20 18.29 -6.13 -1.17
C ALA A 20 16.79 -6.23 -1.50
N MET A 21 16.32 -7.40 -1.94
CA MET A 21 14.91 -7.68 -2.18
C MET A 21 14.11 -7.75 -0.87
N HIS A 22 14.70 -8.26 0.22
CA HIS A 22 14.09 -8.25 1.56
C HIS A 22 14.03 -6.84 2.18
N MET A 23 14.87 -5.93 1.68
CA MET A 23 14.89 -4.51 2.02
C MET A 23 14.12 -3.64 1.02
N ALA A 24 13.58 -4.19 -0.06
CA ALA A 24 12.76 -3.43 -0.99
C ALA A 24 11.36 -3.27 -0.39
N SER A 25 10.92 -2.02 -0.24
CA SER A 25 9.52 -1.73 0.11
C SER A 25 8.60 -2.36 -0.91
N ARG A 26 7.57 -3.07 -0.46
CA ARG A 26 6.54 -3.67 -1.32
C ARG A 26 5.32 -2.75 -1.35
N HIS A 27 4.96 -2.28 -2.53
CA HIS A 27 3.70 -1.58 -2.76
C HIS A 27 2.58 -2.60 -2.98
N VAL A 28 1.66 -2.71 -2.02
CA VAL A 28 0.64 -3.77 -1.97
C VAL A 28 -0.75 -3.20 -2.17
N LEU A 29 -1.47 -3.71 -3.16
CA LEU A 29 -2.90 -3.46 -3.35
C LEU A 29 -3.69 -4.46 -2.52
N LEU A 30 -4.42 -4.01 -1.49
CA LEU A 30 -5.35 -4.86 -0.74
C LEU A 30 -6.80 -4.50 -1.10
N VAL A 31 -7.49 -5.39 -1.81
CA VAL A 31 -8.92 -5.26 -2.09
C VAL A 31 -9.73 -6.06 -1.07
N ILE A 32 -10.66 -5.41 -0.38
CA ILE A 32 -11.53 -6.05 0.62
C ILE A 32 -13.01 -5.99 0.20
N ASP A 33 -13.77 -7.01 0.58
CA ASP A 33 -15.23 -6.98 0.54
C ASP A 33 -15.82 -6.23 1.75
N ASN A 34 -17.14 -6.36 1.97
CA ASN A 34 -17.81 -5.81 3.16
C ASN A 34 -17.55 -6.63 4.45
N SER A 35 -16.37 -7.25 4.56
CA SER A 35 -15.92 -8.00 5.73
C SER A 35 -16.01 -7.19 7.02
N SER A 36 -16.29 -7.90 8.13
CA SER A 36 -16.23 -7.35 9.48
C SER A 36 -14.81 -7.15 10.01
N ALA A 37 -13.81 -7.81 9.41
CA ALA A 37 -12.41 -7.64 9.76
C ALA A 37 -11.88 -6.29 9.25
N THR A 38 -11.22 -5.54 10.13
CA THR A 38 -10.55 -4.30 9.74
C THR A 38 -9.33 -4.60 8.85
N PRO A 39 -8.92 -3.67 7.96
CA PRO A 39 -7.74 -3.87 7.12
C PRO A 39 -6.48 -4.18 7.93
N LEU A 40 -6.28 -3.51 9.07
CA LEU A 40 -5.15 -3.77 9.96
C LEU A 40 -5.17 -5.19 10.54
N GLN A 41 -6.34 -5.74 10.88
CA GLN A 41 -6.47 -7.12 11.36
C GLN A 41 -6.13 -8.13 10.26
N ILE A 42 -6.63 -7.91 9.03
CA ILE A 42 -6.34 -8.75 7.87
C ILE A 42 -4.84 -8.81 7.62
N VAL A 43 -4.19 -7.64 7.57
CA VAL A 43 -2.74 -7.54 7.34
C VAL A 43 -1.92 -8.17 8.47
N LYS A 44 -2.28 -7.93 9.74
CA LYS A 44 -1.59 -8.54 10.88
C LYS A 44 -1.69 -10.06 10.90
N HIS A 45 -2.82 -10.62 10.45
CA HIS A 45 -2.97 -12.07 10.31
C HIS A 45 -2.13 -12.63 9.16
N ALA A 46 -2.05 -11.89 8.05
CA ALA A 46 -1.21 -12.26 6.90
C ALA A 46 0.28 -12.23 7.23
N ASN A 47 0.69 -11.28 8.07
CA ASN A 47 2.08 -11.01 8.35
C ASN A 47 2.33 -10.59 9.81
N SER A 48 2.28 -11.53 10.73
CA SER A 48 2.37 -11.27 12.17
C SER A 48 3.77 -10.85 12.66
N ASN A 49 4.81 -11.05 11.84
CA ASN A 49 6.21 -10.85 12.25
C ASN A 49 6.68 -9.39 12.18
N HIS A 50 5.86 -8.48 11.64
CA HIS A 50 6.23 -7.06 11.53
C HIS A 50 5.26 -6.13 12.27
N THR A 51 5.78 -4.97 12.65
CA THR A 51 4.96 -3.90 13.22
C THR A 51 4.11 -3.28 12.13
N HIS A 52 2.78 -3.33 12.30
CA HIS A 52 1.83 -2.75 11.36
C HIS A 52 1.10 -1.57 11.98
N ILE A 53 1.02 -0.47 11.23
CA ILE A 53 0.44 0.79 11.67
C ILE A 53 -0.61 1.23 10.65
N ASP A 54 -1.80 1.56 11.12
CA ASP A 54 -2.84 2.18 10.29
C ASP A 54 -2.60 3.69 10.21
N ILE A 55 -2.47 4.20 8.98
CA ILE A 55 -2.13 5.58 8.67
C ILE A 55 -3.37 6.29 8.14
N LYS A 56 -3.69 7.47 8.71
CA LYS A 56 -4.92 8.23 8.45
C LYS A 56 -4.55 9.68 8.13
N LEU A 57 -4.48 9.96 6.83
CA LEU A 57 -3.98 11.19 6.24
C LEU A 57 -5.09 12.23 6.04
N ARG A 58 -6.33 11.78 5.79
CA ARG A 58 -7.44 12.67 5.47
C ARG A 58 -8.11 13.19 6.74
N LYS A 59 -7.53 14.26 7.30
CA LYS A 59 -8.10 14.99 8.45
C LYS A 59 -9.23 15.97 8.08
N ARG A 60 -9.38 16.32 6.79
CA ARG A 60 -10.40 17.26 6.28
C ARG A 60 -11.25 16.62 5.19
N ASN A 61 -12.57 16.76 5.29
CA ASN A 61 -13.55 16.30 4.30
C ASN A 61 -13.61 17.23 3.07
N SER A 62 -12.46 17.51 2.44
CA SER A 62 -12.40 18.24 1.17
C SER A 62 -12.79 17.30 0.03
N ARG A 63 -13.72 17.73 -0.85
CA ARG A 63 -14.02 17.00 -2.10
C ARG A 63 -12.92 17.14 -3.16
N HIS A 64 -12.05 18.13 -3.01
CA HIS A 64 -10.88 18.30 -3.86
C HIS A 64 -9.72 17.46 -3.32
N TYR A 65 -9.28 16.47 -4.09
CA TYR A 65 -8.11 15.67 -3.80
C TYR A 65 -6.84 16.46 -4.11
N LYS A 66 -5.95 16.60 -3.13
CA LYS A 66 -4.70 17.35 -3.26
C LYS A 66 -3.51 16.46 -2.84
N PRO A 67 -2.76 15.91 -3.80
CA PRO A 67 -1.59 15.07 -3.53
C PRO A 67 -0.59 15.67 -2.52
N SER A 68 -0.34 16.98 -2.58
CA SER A 68 0.53 17.70 -1.64
C SER A 68 0.03 17.61 -0.20
N ASP A 69 -1.27 17.79 0.03
CA ASP A 69 -1.86 17.79 1.36
C ASP A 69 -1.77 16.40 2.00
N ILE A 70 -1.96 15.35 1.18
CA ILE A 70 -1.83 13.95 1.59
C ILE A 70 -0.37 13.62 1.93
N THR A 71 0.56 14.07 1.08
CA THR A 71 2.00 13.93 1.32
C THR A 71 2.41 14.59 2.63
N ASP A 72 2.05 15.85 2.84
CA ASP A 72 2.38 16.59 4.07
C ASP A 72 1.73 15.97 5.32
N ALA A 73 0.54 15.39 5.18
CA ALA A 73 -0.10 14.66 6.27
C ALA A 73 0.70 13.39 6.63
N LEU A 74 1.21 12.67 5.64
CA LEU A 74 2.02 11.46 5.85
C LEU A 74 3.32 11.78 6.59
N TYR A 75 4.07 12.76 6.10
CA TYR A 75 5.31 13.21 6.75
C TYR A 75 5.06 13.60 8.19
N ARG A 76 4.03 14.42 8.47
CA ARG A 76 3.69 14.80 9.84
C ARG A 76 3.32 13.60 10.71
N GLN A 77 2.52 12.66 10.18
CA GLN A 77 2.11 11.49 10.96
C GLN A 77 3.31 10.60 11.32
N LEU A 78 4.22 10.32 10.37
CA LEU A 78 5.40 9.49 10.64
C LEU A 78 6.42 10.21 11.53
N GLN A 79 6.60 11.52 11.38
CA GLN A 79 7.47 12.30 12.27
C GLN A 79 6.94 12.32 13.71
N ASN A 80 5.62 12.41 13.91
CA ASN A 80 5.02 12.33 15.24
C ASN A 80 5.21 10.96 15.90
N LEU A 81 5.39 9.90 15.10
CA LEU A 81 5.62 8.54 15.58
C LEU A 81 7.13 8.19 15.66
N ARG A 82 8.02 9.13 15.32
CA ARG A 82 9.46 8.88 15.14
C ARG A 82 10.09 8.13 16.30
N ASP A 83 9.82 8.55 17.53
CA ASP A 83 10.41 7.93 18.73
C ASP A 83 9.97 6.46 18.89
N GLU A 84 8.81 6.10 18.37
CA GLU A 84 8.27 4.74 18.42
C GLU A 84 8.73 3.88 17.23
N ILE A 85 9.02 4.48 16.08
CA ILE A 85 9.26 3.75 14.83
C ILE A 85 10.70 3.77 14.33
N SER A 86 11.56 4.65 14.86
CA SER A 86 12.95 4.77 14.42
C SER A 86 13.69 3.45 14.55
N GLY A 87 14.41 3.06 13.50
CA GLY A 87 15.15 1.80 13.38
C GLY A 87 14.29 0.58 13.06
N LYS A 88 12.96 0.72 12.89
CA LYS A 88 12.06 -0.40 12.62
C LYS A 88 11.69 -0.52 11.15
N SER A 89 11.43 -1.77 10.74
CA SER A 89 10.74 -2.10 9.49
C SER A 89 9.23 -2.21 9.75
N LEU A 90 8.44 -1.45 8.99
CA LEU A 90 7.02 -1.25 9.22
C LEU A 90 6.17 -1.76 8.06
N GLY A 91 4.97 -2.25 8.37
CA GLY A 91 3.87 -2.30 7.42
C GLY A 91 2.93 -1.12 7.63
N LEU A 92 2.90 -0.19 6.69
CA LEU A 92 2.03 0.97 6.70
C LEU A 92 0.74 0.63 5.95
N VAL A 93 -0.39 0.70 6.64
CA VAL A 93 -1.71 0.37 6.11
C VAL A 93 -2.49 1.67 5.88
N PHE A 94 -2.91 1.91 4.64
CA PHE A 94 -3.68 3.08 4.25
C PHE A 94 -5.14 2.69 4.05
N SER A 95 -5.88 2.61 5.16
CA SER A 95 -7.25 2.07 5.19
C SER A 95 -8.32 2.99 4.56
N GLU A 96 -8.00 4.26 4.33
CA GLU A 96 -8.95 5.27 3.86
C GLU A 96 -8.97 5.49 2.34
N THR A 97 -8.09 4.83 1.58
CA THR A 97 -7.84 5.10 0.16
C THR A 97 -9.10 4.96 -0.70
N SER A 98 -9.78 3.80 -0.65
CA SER A 98 -11.06 3.60 -1.35
C SER A 98 -12.18 4.55 -0.91
N SER A 99 -12.32 4.75 0.40
CA SER A 99 -13.33 5.69 0.91
C SER A 99 -13.08 7.12 0.46
N THR A 100 -11.85 7.43 0.04
CA THR A 100 -11.49 8.72 -0.52
C THR A 100 -11.97 8.87 -1.95
N MET A 101 -11.82 7.83 -2.77
CA MET A 101 -12.30 7.83 -4.16
C MET A 101 -13.78 8.16 -4.28
N THR A 102 -14.63 7.61 -3.39
CA THR A 102 -16.09 7.82 -3.45
C THR A 102 -16.54 9.19 -2.92
N LYS A 103 -15.62 9.98 -2.36
CA LYS A 103 -15.91 11.26 -1.70
C LYS A 103 -15.24 12.47 -2.36
N VAL A 104 -14.49 12.26 -3.44
CA VAL A 104 -13.81 13.33 -4.17
C VAL A 104 -14.46 13.56 -5.52
N ASP A 105 -14.37 14.79 -6.03
CA ASP A 105 -15.00 15.16 -7.29
C ASP A 105 -14.32 14.49 -8.51
N ASN A 106 -13.03 14.15 -8.38
CA ASN A 106 -12.25 13.44 -9.40
C ASN A 106 -11.53 12.21 -8.80
N PRO A 107 -12.15 11.02 -8.83
CA PRO A 107 -11.53 9.78 -8.36
C PRO A 107 -10.27 9.39 -9.15
N ASP A 108 -10.17 9.76 -10.42
CA ASP A 108 -9.01 9.45 -11.28
C ASP A 108 -7.73 10.14 -10.77
N ALA A 109 -7.85 11.27 -10.06
CA ALA A 109 -6.72 11.93 -9.42
C ALA A 109 -6.13 11.10 -8.26
N VAL A 110 -6.93 10.24 -7.62
CA VAL A 110 -6.43 9.30 -6.60
C VAL A 110 -5.64 8.19 -7.26
N VAL A 111 -6.17 7.61 -8.35
CA VAL A 111 -5.50 6.55 -9.12
C VAL A 111 -4.19 7.05 -9.72
N ALA A 112 -4.19 8.23 -10.34
CA ALA A 112 -2.99 8.83 -10.90
C ALA A 112 -1.89 9.07 -9.84
N PHE A 113 -2.26 9.31 -8.59
CA PHE A 113 -1.31 9.53 -7.51
C PHE A 113 -0.62 8.24 -7.05
N GLU A 114 -1.24 7.07 -7.25
CA GLU A 114 -0.66 5.76 -6.89
C GLU A 114 0.69 5.50 -7.59
N HIS A 115 0.87 6.05 -8.80
CA HIS A 115 2.14 5.97 -9.54
C HIS A 115 3.33 6.63 -8.81
N GLN A 116 3.07 7.56 -7.90
CA GLN A 116 4.10 8.25 -7.11
C GLN A 116 4.13 7.79 -5.66
N TRP A 117 3.14 6.99 -5.25
CA TRP A 117 2.82 6.79 -3.86
C TRP A 117 3.89 5.99 -3.12
N ALA A 118 4.38 4.91 -3.71
CA ALA A 118 5.46 4.11 -3.14
C ALA A 118 6.72 4.95 -2.82
N ASP A 119 7.15 5.80 -3.74
CA ASP A 119 8.30 6.68 -3.55
C ASP A 119 8.07 7.74 -2.46
N ILE A 120 6.85 8.24 -2.33
CA ILE A 120 6.48 9.19 -1.28
C ILE A 120 6.53 8.50 0.09
N VAL A 121 5.94 7.31 0.21
CA VAL A 121 5.93 6.53 1.46
C VAL A 121 7.34 6.16 1.89
N ASN A 122 8.18 5.71 0.95
CA ASN A 122 9.57 5.37 1.23
C ASN A 122 10.37 6.57 1.76
N ARG A 123 10.25 7.73 1.11
CA ARG A 123 10.94 8.95 1.55
C ARG A 123 10.43 9.42 2.91
N ALA A 124 9.12 9.38 3.14
CA ALA A 124 8.52 9.78 4.41
C ALA A 124 8.96 8.87 5.57
N ALA A 125 8.92 7.55 5.39
CA ALA A 125 9.40 6.60 6.39
C ALA A 125 10.90 6.78 6.69
N THR A 126 11.71 6.90 5.64
CA THR A 126 13.16 7.15 5.77
C THR A 126 13.43 8.44 6.55
N SER A 127 12.68 9.51 6.29
CA SER A 127 12.82 10.79 7.01
C SER A 127 12.51 10.66 8.52
N ALA A 128 11.66 9.70 8.90
CA ALA A 128 11.33 9.39 10.29
C ALA A 128 12.28 8.33 10.89
N GLY A 129 13.33 7.93 10.18
CA GLY A 129 14.30 6.93 10.63
C GLY A 129 13.79 5.50 10.57
N ALA A 130 12.70 5.24 9.85
CA ALA A 130 12.10 3.91 9.70
C ALA A 130 12.21 3.40 8.25
N HIS A 131 11.90 2.13 8.06
CA HIS A 131 11.81 1.50 6.74
C HIS A 131 10.37 1.03 6.49
N ALA A 132 9.75 1.46 5.40
CA ALA A 132 8.43 0.98 4.99
C ALA A 132 8.60 -0.36 4.25
N LEU A 133 8.56 -1.47 4.96
CA LEU A 133 8.68 -2.79 4.35
C LEU A 133 7.44 -3.14 3.52
N PHE A 134 6.26 -2.74 4.00
CA PHE A 134 5.00 -2.84 3.26
C PHE A 134 4.31 -1.48 3.22
N ASN A 135 3.91 -1.05 2.03
CA ASN A 135 3.02 0.08 1.77
C ASN A 135 1.69 -0.48 1.24
N ILE A 136 0.67 -0.59 2.08
CA ILE A 136 -0.56 -1.33 1.78
C ILE A 136 -1.70 -0.35 1.53
N CYS A 137 -2.07 -0.20 0.26
CA CYS A 137 -3.21 0.62 -0.17
C CYS A 137 -4.49 -0.20 -0.13
N VAL A 138 -5.49 0.25 0.64
CA VAL A 138 -6.70 -0.53 0.88
C VAL A 138 -7.88 -0.01 0.07
N TYR A 139 -8.45 -0.90 -0.74
CA TYR A 139 -9.60 -0.62 -1.57
C TYR A 139 -10.80 -1.52 -1.24
N LYS A 140 -11.96 -0.95 -0.98
CA LYS A 140 -13.21 -1.71 -0.92
C LYS A 140 -13.71 -2.03 -2.32
N ILE A 141 -14.10 -3.26 -2.56
CA ILE A 141 -14.65 -3.69 -3.85
C ILE A 141 -15.92 -2.90 -4.20
N SER A 142 -16.76 -2.58 -3.22
CA SER A 142 -17.98 -1.79 -3.39
C SER A 142 -17.68 -0.35 -3.84
N ASP A 143 -16.63 0.26 -3.30
CA ASP A 143 -16.19 1.60 -3.70
C ASP A 143 -15.65 1.57 -5.15
N LEU A 144 -14.84 0.56 -5.50
CA LEU A 144 -14.36 0.38 -6.87
C LEU A 144 -15.52 0.19 -7.86
N LYS A 145 -16.54 -0.61 -7.52
CA LYS A 145 -17.74 -0.80 -8.35
C LYS A 145 -18.52 0.49 -8.62
N SER A 146 -18.45 1.46 -7.72
CA SER A 146 -19.17 2.74 -7.87
C SER A 146 -18.51 3.71 -8.85
N LEU A 147 -17.28 3.42 -9.28
CA LEU A 147 -16.55 4.27 -10.22
C LEU A 147 -17.12 4.15 -11.64
N LYS A 148 -16.84 5.16 -12.46
CA LYS A 148 -17.30 5.21 -13.86
C LYS A 148 -16.79 4.03 -14.69
N ASN A 149 -15.53 3.62 -14.46
CA ASN A 149 -14.85 2.56 -15.22
C ASN A 149 -14.15 1.57 -14.27
N PRO A 150 -14.90 0.77 -13.49
CA PRO A 150 -14.37 -0.02 -12.37
C PRO A 150 -13.24 -0.97 -12.78
N ILE A 151 -13.40 -1.68 -13.91
CA ILE A 151 -12.41 -2.64 -14.41
C ILE A 151 -11.13 -1.94 -14.88
N ALA A 152 -11.25 -0.80 -15.56
CA ALA A 152 -10.08 -0.06 -16.04
C ALA A 152 -9.27 0.48 -14.86
N THR A 153 -9.95 1.09 -13.88
CA THR A 153 -9.32 1.55 -12.64
C THR A 153 -8.63 0.41 -11.88
N ALA A 154 -9.29 -0.74 -11.72
CA ALA A 154 -8.68 -1.87 -11.03
C ALA A 154 -7.45 -2.43 -11.74
N ARG A 155 -7.43 -2.43 -13.08
CA ARG A 155 -6.25 -2.83 -13.85
C ARG A 155 -5.09 -1.87 -13.65
N GLU A 156 -5.35 -0.57 -13.67
CA GLU A 156 -4.32 0.43 -13.40
C GLU A 156 -3.79 0.29 -11.97
N LEU A 157 -4.66 0.09 -10.98
CA LEU A 157 -4.23 -0.19 -9.61
C LEU A 157 -3.39 -1.48 -9.54
N ILE A 158 -3.77 -2.56 -10.21
CA ILE A 158 -2.98 -3.80 -10.26
C ILE A 158 -1.59 -3.54 -10.87
N GLU A 159 -1.49 -2.71 -11.89
CA GLU A 159 -0.24 -2.42 -12.60
C GLU A 159 0.76 -1.62 -11.76
N VAL A 160 0.30 -0.70 -10.91
CA VAL A 160 1.17 0.17 -10.11
C VAL A 160 1.57 -0.41 -8.74
N HIS A 161 1.10 -1.61 -8.39
CA HIS A 161 1.44 -2.30 -7.16
C HIS A 161 2.28 -3.55 -7.44
N ASP A 162 3.30 -3.78 -6.62
CA ASP A 162 4.21 -4.93 -6.72
C ASP A 162 3.51 -6.25 -6.35
N GLU A 163 2.44 -6.17 -5.56
CA GLU A 163 1.72 -7.32 -5.06
C GLU A 163 0.23 -7.00 -4.88
N VAL A 164 -0.62 -7.98 -5.19
CA VAL A 164 -2.07 -7.83 -5.15
C VAL A 164 -2.68 -8.84 -4.20
N TRP A 165 -3.45 -8.35 -3.23
CA TRP A 165 -4.14 -9.09 -2.18
C TRP A 165 -5.65 -8.87 -2.31
N SER A 166 -6.42 -9.93 -2.08
CA SER A 166 -7.87 -9.88 -2.01
C SER A 166 -8.32 -10.55 -0.72
N TYR A 167 -9.20 -9.90 0.01
CA TYR A 167 -9.85 -10.48 1.19
C TYR A 167 -11.34 -10.60 0.92
N GLN A 168 -11.79 -11.83 0.78
CA GLN A 168 -13.18 -12.16 0.50
C GLN A 168 -13.61 -13.36 1.34
N ASP A 169 -14.82 -13.33 1.90
CA ASP A 169 -15.40 -14.46 2.64
C ASP A 169 -14.47 -14.97 3.76
N SER A 170 -13.86 -14.02 4.48
CA SER A 170 -12.86 -14.27 5.53
C SER A 170 -11.54 -14.92 5.09
N ARG A 171 -11.27 -14.96 3.78
CA ARG A 171 -10.07 -15.58 3.20
C ARG A 171 -9.22 -14.55 2.46
N LEU A 172 -7.92 -14.56 2.76
CA LEU A 172 -6.91 -13.81 2.01
C LEU A 172 -6.40 -14.65 0.83
N THR A 173 -6.40 -14.06 -0.36
CA THR A 173 -5.72 -14.58 -1.56
C THR A 173 -4.66 -13.57 -2.00
N ILE A 174 -3.53 -14.04 -2.51
CA ILE A 174 -2.37 -13.23 -2.88
C ILE A 174 -1.93 -13.56 -4.31
N GLY A 175 -1.44 -12.57 -5.05
CA GLY A 175 -0.86 -12.71 -6.39
C GLY A 175 -1.90 -12.84 -7.49
N THR A 176 -1.58 -13.56 -8.56
CA THR A 176 -2.40 -13.62 -9.78
C THR A 176 -3.82 -14.14 -9.56
N ASP A 177 -4.04 -15.00 -8.57
CA ASP A 177 -5.39 -15.47 -8.24
C ASP A 177 -6.24 -14.38 -7.58
N SER A 178 -5.61 -13.47 -6.82
CA SER A 178 -6.25 -12.28 -6.27
C SER A 178 -6.66 -11.31 -7.39
N GLU A 179 -5.77 -11.05 -8.36
CA GLU A 179 -6.08 -10.20 -9.52
C GLU A 179 -7.31 -10.71 -10.29
N LYS A 180 -7.36 -12.02 -10.56
CA LYS A 180 -8.51 -12.66 -11.21
C LYS A 180 -9.79 -12.47 -10.39
N GLN A 181 -9.73 -12.67 -9.06
CA GLN A 181 -10.88 -12.48 -8.19
C GLN A 181 -11.39 -11.05 -8.22
N ILE A 182 -10.50 -10.06 -8.14
CA ILE A 182 -10.86 -8.63 -8.19
C ILE A 182 -11.60 -8.32 -9.51
N VAL A 183 -11.01 -8.67 -10.65
CA VAL A 183 -11.61 -8.41 -11.97
C VAL A 183 -12.94 -9.14 -12.14
N GLN A 184 -13.05 -10.38 -11.68
CA GLN A 184 -14.31 -11.14 -11.71
C GLN A 184 -15.39 -10.48 -10.85
N GLN A 185 -15.04 -10.00 -9.65
CA GLN A 185 -15.99 -9.32 -8.77
C GLN A 185 -16.51 -8.03 -9.38
N LEU A 186 -15.66 -7.27 -10.08
CA LEU A 186 -16.04 -6.02 -10.76
C LEU A 186 -16.87 -6.23 -12.04
N SER A 187 -16.89 -7.45 -12.57
CA SER A 187 -17.66 -7.82 -13.77
C SER A 187 -19.09 -8.30 -13.45
N LYS A 188 -19.43 -8.40 -12.15
CA LYS A 188 -20.75 -8.79 -11.63
C LYS A 188 -21.50 -7.58 -11.11
#